data_AF-A0A2M6VIZ0-F1
#
_entry.id   AF-A0A2M6VIZ0-F1
#
_cell.length_a   1.000
_cell.length_b   1.000
_cell.length_c   1.000
_cell.angle_alpha   90.00
_cell.angle_beta   90.00
_cell.angle_gamma   90.00
#
_symmetry.space_group_name_H-M   'P 1'
#
loop_
_entity.id
_entity.type
_entity.pdbx_description
1 polymer ?
#
loop_
_entity_poly.entity_id
_entity_poly.type
_entity_poly.pdbx_seq_one_letter_code
_entity_poly.pdbx_strand_id
1 'polypeptide(L)' 'MNPSSFWRNAVVVLVLANVLFALWTGGYLGFLGLDPNPVREPERLDNQVAPEAVQIKVPGTVAPQEAAPASAAASQ' A
#
# COMPACT_ATOMS: atom_id res chain seq x y z
N MET A 1 -42.48 -22.12 7.53
CA MET A 1 -41.07 -22.47 7.22
C MET A 1 -40.49 -23.13 8.45
N ASN A 2 -39.89 -24.31 8.32
CA ASN A 2 -39.32 -25.01 9.48
C ASN A 2 -38.08 -24.24 9.95
N PRO A 3 -38.00 -23.83 11.23
CA PRO A 3 -36.91 -22.97 11.72
C PRO A 3 -35.53 -23.63 11.56
N SER A 4 -35.47 -24.96 11.66
CA SER A 4 -34.25 -25.74 11.39
C SER A 4 -33.82 -25.67 9.92
N SER A 5 -34.77 -25.63 8.98
CA SER A 5 -34.44 -25.49 7.56
C SER A 5 -33.97 -24.09 7.21
N PHE A 6 -34.45 -23.07 7.90
CA PHE A 6 -33.99 -21.70 7.71
C PHE A 6 -32.50 -21.58 8.05
N TRP A 7 -32.08 -22.04 9.23
CA TRP A 7 -30.67 -21.98 9.65
C TRP A 7 -29.75 -22.80 8.76
N ARG A 8 -30.16 -24.01 8.35
CA ARG A 8 -29.37 -24.81 7.40
C ARG A 8 -29.17 -24.07 6.08
N ASN A 9 -30.23 -23.47 5.54
CA ASN A 9 -30.14 -22.71 4.29
C ASN A 9 -29.26 -21.47 4.46
N ALA A 10 -29.36 -20.76 5.60
CA ALA A 10 -28.50 -19.62 5.90
C ALA A 10 -27.01 -20.00 5.93
N VAL A 11 -26.67 -21.13 6.58
CA VAL A 11 -25.30 -21.65 6.59
C VAL A 11 -24.82 -22.00 5.18
N VAL A 12 -25.66 -22.68 4.38
CA VAL A 12 -25.31 -23.02 2.99
C VAL A 12 -25.05 -21.76 2.16
N VAL A 13 -25.92 -20.75 2.25
CA VAL A 13 -25.75 -19.48 1.54
C VAL A 13 -24.48 -18.76 2.00
N LEU A 14 -24.20 -18.75 3.30
CA LEU A 14 -22.99 -18.13 3.85
C LEU A 14 -21.71 -18.80 3.32
N VAL A 15 -21.69 -20.13 3.27
CA VAL A 15 -20.56 -20.89 2.72
C VAL A 15 -20.38 -20.58 1.23
N LEU A 16 -21.46 -20.59 0.45
CA LEU A 16 -21.41 -20.25 -0.98
C LEU A 16 -20.88 -18.84 -1.21
N ALA A 17 -21.34 -17.86 -0.42
CA ALA A 17 -20.87 -16.49 -0.50
C ALA A 17 -19.37 -16.37 -0.21
N ASN A 18 -18.87 -17.11 0.79
CA ASN A 18 -17.44 -17.12 1.13
C ASN A 18 -16.59 -17.78 0.03
N VAL A 19 -17.05 -18.89 -0.55
CA VAL A 19 -16.35 -19.54 -1.67
C VAL A 19 -16.29 -18.61 -2.87
N LEU A 20 -17.41 -17.97 -3.22
CA LEU A 20 -17.46 -17.00 -4.31
C LEU A 20 -16.52 -15.81 -4.05
N PHE A 21 -16.53 -15.29 -2.83
CA PHE A 21 -15.62 -14.21 -2.41
C PHE A 21 -14.15 -14.62 -2.51
N ALA A 22 -13.80 -15.85 -2.11
CA ALA A 22 -12.44 -16.37 -2.23
C ALA A 22 -12.00 -16.52 -3.70
N LEU A 23 -12.89 -17.00 -4.58
CA LEU A 23 -12.62 -17.08 -6.01
C LEU A 23 -12.44 -15.69 -6.64
N TRP A 24 -13.23 -14.70 -6.20
CA TRP A 24 -13.16 -13.32 -6.66
C TRP A 24 -11.88 -12.63 -6.22
N THR A 25 -11.55 -12.70 -4.94
CA THR A 25 -10.33 -12.08 -4.39
C THR A 25 -9.03 -12.75 -4.88
N GLY A 26 -9.08 -14.04 -5.23
CA GLY A 26 -7.97 -14.76 -5.85
C GLY A 26 -7.80 -14.53 -7.35
N GLY A 27 -8.68 -13.74 -7.98
CA GLY A 27 -8.62 -13.41 -9.40
C GLY A 27 -9.02 -14.52 -10.38
N TYR A 28 -9.64 -15.60 -9.88
CA TYR A 28 -10.16 -16.67 -10.73
C TYR A 28 -11.29 -16.20 -11.66
N LEU A 29 -11.93 -15.08 -11.32
CA LEU A 29 -12.99 -14.44 -12.10
C LEU A 29 -12.44 -13.38 -13.09
N GLY A 30 -11.12 -13.25 -13.24
CA GLY A 30 -10.49 -12.28 -14.13
C GLY A 30 -10.84 -12.46 -15.60
N PHE A 31 -11.16 -13.69 -16.06
CA PHE A 31 -11.61 -13.94 -17.43
C PHE A 31 -12.97 -13.31 -17.76
N LEU A 32 -13.78 -12.97 -16.75
CA LEU A 32 -15.04 -12.24 -16.90
C LEU A 32 -14.87 -10.73 -16.75
N GLY A 33 -13.65 -10.24 -16.54
CA GLY A 33 -13.39 -8.83 -16.23
C GLY A 33 -13.89 -8.40 -14.85
N LEU A 34 -14.20 -9.37 -13.97
CA LEU A 34 -14.64 -9.12 -12.61
C LEU A 34 -13.47 -9.14 -11.61
N ASP A 35 -12.22 -9.00 -12.06
CA ASP A 35 -11.08 -9.00 -11.14
C ASP A 35 -11.12 -7.79 -10.20
N PRO A 36 -10.81 -7.94 -8.90
CA PRO A 36 -10.68 -6.79 -8.02
C PRO A 36 -9.49 -5.94 -8.46
N ASN A 37 -9.74 -4.68 -8.82
CA ASN A 37 -8.66 -3.77 -9.20
C ASN A 37 -7.66 -3.64 -8.05
N PRO A 38 -6.39 -4.06 -8.21
CA PRO A 38 -5.41 -3.96 -7.14
C PRO A 38 -5.15 -2.48 -6.86
N VAL A 39 -5.65 -1.97 -5.72
CA VAL A 39 -5.26 -0.68 -5.15
C VAL A 39 -3.88 -0.82 -4.51
N ARG A 40 -2.89 -1.26 -5.29
CA ARG A 40 -1.48 -1.13 -4.94
C ARG A 40 -1.03 0.14 -5.61
N GLU A 41 -0.98 1.23 -4.84
CA GLU A 41 -0.56 2.57 -5.26
C GLU A 41 0.73 2.50 -6.13
N PRO A 42 0.63 2.41 -7.46
CA PRO A 42 1.79 2.26 -8.33
C PRO A 42 2.60 3.56 -8.32
N GLU A 43 1.88 4.67 -8.15
CA GLU A 43 2.35 6.03 -7.94
C GLU A 43 3.30 6.19 -6.76
N ARG A 44 3.39 5.19 -5.84
CA ARG A 44 4.49 5.17 -4.87
C ARG A 44 5.81 5.04 -5.59
N LEU A 45 5.96 4.23 -6.63
CA LEU A 45 7.26 4.10 -7.31
C LEU A 45 7.67 5.39 -8.02
N ASP A 46 6.72 6.14 -8.58
CA ASP A 46 6.98 7.41 -9.27
C ASP A 46 7.10 8.62 -8.32
N ASN A 47 6.40 8.62 -7.18
CA ASN A 47 6.41 9.71 -6.20
C ASN A 47 7.11 9.37 -4.87
N GLN A 48 7.74 8.20 -4.75
CA GLN A 48 8.60 7.89 -3.62
C GLN A 48 9.80 8.82 -3.72
N VAL A 49 9.84 9.78 -2.79
CA VAL A 49 10.94 10.71 -2.52
C VAL A 49 12.27 10.05 -2.87
N ALA A 50 12.89 10.57 -3.94
CA ALA A 50 14.21 10.20 -4.48
C ALA A 50 15.06 9.38 -3.49
N PRO A 51 14.95 8.03 -3.48
CA PRO A 51 15.70 7.20 -2.54
C PRO A 51 17.21 7.37 -2.72
N GLU A 52 17.65 7.86 -3.88
CA GLU A 52 19.03 8.17 -4.25
C GLU A 52 19.58 9.39 -3.49
N ALA A 53 18.71 10.26 -2.97
CA ALA A 53 19.10 11.41 -2.16
C ALA A 53 19.29 11.06 -0.67
N VAL A 54 18.93 9.84 -0.24
CA VAL A 54 19.08 9.40 1.14
C VAL A 54 20.51 8.91 1.39
N GLN A 55 21.36 9.80 1.90
CA GLN A 55 22.70 9.42 2.35
C GLN A 55 22.67 8.90 3.79
N ILE A 56 23.05 7.63 3.97
CA ILE A 56 23.24 7.03 5.29
C ILE A 56 24.58 7.53 5.85
N LYS A 57 24.52 8.47 6.79
CA LYS A 57 25.71 8.91 7.55
C LYS A 57 26.01 7.88 8.64
N VAL A 58 27.17 7.25 8.54
CA VAL A 58 27.69 6.38 9.61
C VAL A 58 28.01 7.25 10.83
N PRO A 59 27.49 6.93 12.03
CA PRO A 59 27.82 7.67 13.24
C PRO A 59 29.33 7.56 13.51
N GLY A 60 30.06 8.66 13.39
CA GLY A 60 31.50 8.73 13.62
C GLY A 60 32.33 9.41 12.54
N THR A 61 31.77 9.67 11.35
CA THR A 61 32.47 10.44 10.30
C THR A 61 31.90 11.86 10.19
N VAL A 62 32.45 12.77 10.97
CA VAL A 62 32.32 14.22 10.75
C VAL A 62 33.34 14.63 9.69
N ALA A 63 32.88 14.91 8.47
CA ALA A 63 33.68 15.65 7.49
C ALA A 63 33.65 17.15 7.82
N PRO A 64 34.76 17.90 7.64
CA PRO A 64 34.82 19.31 8.00
C PRO A 64 33.75 20.16 7.31
N GLN A 65 33.01 20.90 8.11
CA GLN A 65 32.01 21.86 7.67
C GLN A 65 32.75 23.08 7.10
N GLU A 66 32.84 23.18 5.78
CA GLU A 66 33.38 24.36 5.11
C GLU A 66 32.39 25.51 5.32
N ALA A 67 32.76 26.41 6.22
CA ALA A 67 31.97 27.56 6.62
C ALA A 67 31.87 28.56 5.45
N ALA A 68 30.69 28.69 4.86
CA ALA A 68 30.37 29.81 3.99
C ALA A 68 30.04 31.06 4.84
N PRO A 69 30.60 32.25 4.53
CA PRO A 69 30.35 33.47 5.29
C PRO A 69 29.01 34.09 4.89
N ALA A 70 27.96 33.78 5.65
CA ALA A 70 26.68 34.47 5.56
C ALA A 70 26.54 35.46 6.72
N SER A 71 27.14 36.67 6.60
CA SER A 71 26.61 37.93 7.16
C SER A 71 27.62 39.08 6.97
N ALA A 72 27.82 39.55 5.74
CA ALA A 72 28.40 40.87 5.47
C ALA A 72 27.49 41.74 4.57
N ALA A 73 26.30 41.23 4.20
CA ALA A 73 25.35 41.92 3.33
C ALA A 73 24.09 42.44 4.05
N ALA A 74 24.01 42.30 5.38
CA ALA A 74 22.83 42.71 6.16
C ALA A 74 23.00 44.05 6.91
N SER A 75 24.02 44.85 6.60
CA SER A 75 24.21 46.16 7.22
C SER A 75 24.92 47.13 6.28
N GLN A 76 24.22 47.67 5.28
CA GLN A 76 24.30 49.06 4.80
C GLN A 76 23.00 49.43 4.07
#